data_AF-A0A0U3RY33-F1
#
_entry.id   AF-A0A0U3RY33-F1
#
_cell.length_a   1.000
_cell.length_b   1.000
_cell.length_c   1.000
_cell.angle_alpha   90.00
_cell.angle_beta   90.00
_cell.angle_gamma   90.00
#
_symmetry.space_group_name_H-M   'P 1'
#
loop_
_entity.id
_entity.type
_entity.pdbx_description
1 polymer ?
#
loop_
_entity_poly.entity_id
_entity_poly.type
_entity_poly.pdbx_seq_one_letter_code
_entity_poly.pdbx_strand_id
1 'polypeptide(L)'
;MCEYVFENGKKCGTKSLAGSKYCSLHIPLEEGELLYGGKIREIKEKAFKRKLERGVRYFEGVQLYEAKISNLTSDKPLIFKNSKIKTLIVENSELKGLSIFNCEIDKVILLASSIATLWVKDSVFFGFNILDIKFENSIYVRNSTVRYLMMNSVHHVEGTSIGEGEYGEKETVYGRIEFSDLKNVRRIGVNSRYPLLKELLEEHGINLPGMSRKHVKAKIFLIKNVEFDPSPRFKRQVRIFVRNFDGTLQLENLEVPGHVEIRGGRLKVPEFVHTTIYNNLVFRGVSFYGDTTWNLTVLPNLLTELGVRGFVILEECSFNNPTMEEFFYRLARITWEKVATKRRQINITIWRCLPEESRKWGGT
;
A
#
# COMPACT_ATOMS: atom_id res chain seq x y z
N MET A 1 -23.17 -17.67 29.77
CA MET A 1 -22.14 -17.91 28.71
C MET A 1 -22.25 -16.78 27.72
N CYS A 2 -21.17 -16.43 27.03
CA CYS A 2 -21.17 -15.32 26.08
C CYS A 2 -22.26 -15.50 25.01
N GLU A 3 -23.10 -14.48 24.78
CA GLU A 3 -24.16 -14.53 23.77
C GLU A 3 -23.67 -14.36 22.32
N TYR A 4 -22.38 -14.03 22.10
CA TYR A 4 -21.82 -13.94 20.75
C TYR A 4 -21.91 -15.28 20.01
N VAL A 5 -22.43 -15.24 18.79
CA VAL A 5 -22.56 -16.36 17.85
C VAL A 5 -21.55 -16.16 16.72
N PHE A 6 -20.69 -17.15 16.50
CA PHE A 6 -19.78 -17.18 15.36
C PHE A 6 -20.55 -17.44 14.06
N GLU A 7 -19.95 -17.11 12.91
CA GLU A 7 -20.51 -17.30 11.56
C GLU A 7 -20.87 -18.77 11.25
N ASN A 8 -20.22 -19.73 11.93
CA ASN A 8 -20.54 -21.15 11.88
C ASN A 8 -21.72 -21.58 12.80
N GLY A 9 -22.46 -20.62 13.37
CA GLY A 9 -23.61 -20.84 14.25
C GLY A 9 -23.28 -21.22 15.69
N LYS A 10 -22.02 -21.47 16.05
CA LYS A 10 -21.64 -21.85 17.42
C LYS A 10 -21.60 -20.63 18.35
N LYS A 11 -22.07 -20.78 19.58
CA LYS A 11 -21.93 -19.76 20.63
C LYS A 11 -20.52 -19.73 21.22
N CYS A 12 -20.07 -18.55 21.65
CA CYS A 12 -18.79 -18.39 22.31
C CYS A 12 -18.77 -19.07 23.69
N GLY A 13 -17.93 -20.11 23.83
CA GLY A 13 -17.76 -20.90 25.06
C GLY A 13 -17.09 -20.18 26.23
N THR A 14 -16.95 -18.84 26.19
CA THR A 14 -16.31 -18.07 27.28
C THR A 14 -17.37 -17.56 28.25
N LYS A 15 -17.08 -17.54 29.56
CA LYS A 15 -17.98 -16.94 30.58
C LYS A 15 -18.15 -15.43 30.30
N SER A 16 -19.37 -14.94 30.46
CA SER A 16 -19.69 -13.52 30.32
C SER A 16 -19.09 -12.71 31.47
N LEU A 17 -18.85 -11.41 31.24
CA LEU A 17 -18.51 -10.46 32.29
C LEU A 17 -19.73 -10.21 33.20
N ALA A 18 -19.51 -9.73 34.43
CA ALA A 18 -20.60 -9.38 35.32
C ALA A 18 -21.40 -8.19 34.75
N GLY A 19 -22.73 -8.23 34.80
CA GLY A 19 -23.59 -7.20 34.21
C GLY A 19 -23.65 -7.20 32.67
N SER A 20 -22.90 -8.07 31.98
CA SER A 20 -22.93 -8.18 30.51
C SER A 20 -23.33 -9.58 30.04
N LYS A 21 -23.97 -9.64 28.87
CA LYS A 21 -24.25 -10.88 28.15
C LYS A 21 -22.99 -11.45 27.48
N TYR A 22 -21.95 -10.64 27.27
CA TYR A 22 -20.77 -10.98 26.49
C TYR A 22 -19.53 -11.25 27.35
N CYS A 23 -18.54 -11.95 26.79
CA CYS A 23 -17.22 -12.08 27.42
C CYS A 23 -16.33 -10.87 27.12
N SER A 24 -15.18 -10.77 27.80
CA SER A 24 -14.26 -9.63 27.68
C SER A 24 -13.87 -9.26 26.25
N LEU A 25 -13.69 -10.24 25.36
CA LEU A 25 -13.34 -9.98 23.95
C LEU A 25 -14.53 -9.58 23.07
N HIS A 26 -15.75 -10.02 23.42
CA HIS A 26 -16.95 -9.84 22.59
C HIS A 26 -17.86 -8.69 23.05
N ILE A 27 -17.73 -8.23 24.30
CA ILE A 27 -18.51 -7.09 24.80
C ILE A 27 -18.25 -5.84 23.93
N PRO A 28 -19.30 -5.12 23.48
CA PRO A 28 -19.16 -3.85 22.80
C PRO A 28 -18.28 -2.86 23.56
N LEU A 29 -17.56 -2.00 22.83
CA LEU A 29 -16.70 -0.98 23.46
C LEU A 29 -17.50 -0.07 24.41
N GLU A 30 -18.63 0.46 23.92
CA GLU A 30 -19.54 1.36 24.64
C GLU A 30 -20.17 0.69 25.88
N GLU A 31 -20.70 -0.53 25.75
CA GLU A 31 -21.25 -1.31 26.88
C GLU A 31 -20.18 -1.56 27.95
N GLY A 32 -18.96 -1.88 27.51
CA GLY A 32 -17.83 -2.12 28.41
C GLY A 32 -17.33 -0.86 29.11
N GLU A 33 -17.33 0.30 28.44
CA GLU A 33 -17.04 1.61 29.05
C GLU A 33 -18.11 1.99 30.09
N LEU A 34 -19.39 1.73 29.81
CA LEU A 34 -20.48 1.99 30.75
C LEU A 34 -20.41 1.10 32.01
N LEU A 35 -20.09 -0.19 31.87
CA LEU A 35 -20.06 -1.13 33.00
C LEU A 35 -18.76 -1.08 33.83
N TYR A 36 -17.62 -0.75 33.21
CA TYR A 36 -16.30 -0.89 33.84
C TYR A 36 -15.44 0.39 33.80
N GLY A 37 -15.91 1.46 33.18
CA GLY A 37 -15.12 2.67 32.93
C GLY A 37 -13.82 2.34 32.19
N GLY A 38 -12.75 3.09 32.48
CA GLY A 38 -11.43 2.87 31.86
C GLY A 38 -10.84 1.45 32.08
N LYS A 39 -11.27 0.71 33.11
CA LYS A 39 -10.75 -0.65 33.40
C LYS A 39 -11.06 -1.66 32.29
N ILE A 40 -12.06 -1.41 31.45
CA ILE A 40 -12.39 -2.30 30.32
C ILE A 40 -11.21 -2.47 29.35
N ARG A 41 -10.37 -1.43 29.17
CA ARG A 41 -9.22 -1.47 28.28
C ARG A 41 -8.23 -2.55 28.72
N GLU A 42 -7.85 -2.55 29.98
CA GLU A 42 -6.98 -3.59 30.57
C GLU A 42 -7.61 -4.98 30.52
N ILE A 43 -8.92 -5.10 30.80
CA ILE A 43 -9.63 -6.39 30.81
C ILE A 43 -9.59 -7.01 29.41
N LYS A 44 -9.83 -6.22 28.36
CA LYS A 44 -9.75 -6.62 26.96
C LYS A 44 -8.32 -7.00 26.56
N GLU A 45 -7.35 -6.15 26.87
CA GLU A 45 -5.94 -6.37 26.54
C GLU A 45 -5.39 -7.66 27.20
N LYS A 46 -5.60 -7.82 28.51
CA LYS A 46 -5.19 -9.02 29.27
C LYS A 46 -5.88 -10.28 28.76
N ALA A 47 -7.15 -10.20 28.33
CA ALA A 47 -7.85 -11.33 27.74
C ALA A 47 -7.33 -11.71 26.34
N PHE A 48 -6.96 -10.72 25.53
CA PHE A 48 -6.38 -10.93 24.20
C PHE A 48 -4.99 -11.57 24.31
N LYS A 49 -4.09 -10.98 25.10
CA LYS A 49 -2.73 -11.51 25.35
C LYS A 49 -2.77 -12.96 25.85
N ARG A 50 -3.59 -13.27 26.86
CA ARG A 50 -3.80 -14.65 27.36
C ARG A 50 -4.30 -15.64 26.32
N LYS A 51 -5.09 -15.21 25.33
CA LYS A 51 -5.53 -16.09 24.23
C LYS A 51 -4.40 -16.33 23.23
N LEU A 52 -3.65 -15.29 22.89
CA LEU A 52 -2.49 -15.36 22.00
C LEU A 52 -1.38 -16.25 22.57
N GLU A 53 -1.05 -16.09 23.85
CA GLU A 53 -0.12 -16.93 24.63
C GLU A 53 -0.54 -18.41 24.63
N ARG A 54 -1.84 -18.70 24.74
CA ARG A 54 -2.41 -20.06 24.66
C ARG A 54 -2.46 -20.65 23.24
N GLY A 55 -1.77 -20.06 22.27
CA GLY A 55 -1.73 -20.56 20.90
C GLY A 55 -2.98 -20.25 20.06
N VAL A 56 -3.92 -19.42 20.53
CA VAL A 56 -5.06 -19.00 19.70
C VAL A 56 -4.56 -18.06 18.61
N ARG A 57 -4.97 -18.33 17.37
CA ARG A 57 -4.62 -17.54 16.17
C ARG A 57 -5.84 -17.05 15.39
N TYR A 58 -7.04 -17.48 15.76
CA TYR A 58 -8.29 -17.08 15.09
C TYR A 58 -9.13 -16.23 16.05
N PHE A 59 -9.36 -14.98 15.68
CA PHE A 59 -10.08 -13.98 16.47
C PHE A 59 -11.27 -13.48 15.66
N GLU A 60 -12.47 -13.95 16.01
CA GLU A 60 -13.73 -13.58 15.35
C GLU A 60 -14.63 -12.82 16.32
N GLY A 61 -15.23 -11.71 15.84
CA GLY A 61 -16.14 -10.87 16.61
C GLY A 61 -15.47 -9.98 17.65
N VAL A 62 -14.14 -9.93 17.71
CA VAL A 62 -13.46 -9.28 18.84
C VAL A 62 -13.58 -7.77 18.75
N GLN A 63 -13.86 -7.13 19.89
CA GLN A 63 -13.90 -5.68 20.03
C GLN A 63 -12.77 -5.23 20.95
N LEU A 64 -11.79 -4.50 20.41
CA LEU A 64 -10.55 -4.15 21.10
C LEU A 64 -10.18 -2.67 20.91
N TYR A 65 -9.66 -2.04 21.96
CA TYR A 65 -8.98 -0.74 21.83
C TYR A 65 -7.63 -0.91 21.16
N GLU A 66 -6.90 -1.97 21.53
CA GLU A 66 -5.59 -2.28 21.01
C GLU A 66 -5.43 -3.80 20.91
N ALA A 67 -4.92 -4.26 19.77
CA ALA A 67 -4.46 -5.61 19.54
C ALA A 67 -2.96 -5.53 19.23
N LYS A 68 -2.14 -5.53 20.29
CA LYS A 68 -0.67 -5.52 20.17
C LYS A 68 -0.11 -6.94 20.19
N ILE A 69 0.54 -7.33 19.10
CA ILE A 69 1.28 -8.59 18.92
C ILE A 69 2.76 -8.23 18.78
N SER A 70 3.58 -8.70 19.73
CA SER A 70 5.02 -8.43 19.78
C SER A 70 5.76 -9.76 19.93
N ASN A 71 6.90 -9.93 19.24
CA ASN A 71 7.80 -11.07 19.39
C ASN A 71 7.12 -12.45 19.18
N LEU A 72 6.14 -12.52 18.27
CA LEU A 72 5.40 -13.75 18.00
C LEU A 72 5.97 -14.49 16.79
N THR A 73 6.58 -15.65 17.03
CA THR A 73 6.85 -16.64 15.98
C THR A 73 5.66 -17.60 15.87
N SER A 74 5.09 -17.79 14.67
CA SER A 74 4.02 -18.77 14.43
C SER A 74 3.99 -19.34 13.01
N ASP A 75 4.00 -20.68 12.96
CA ASP A 75 3.75 -21.55 11.81
C ASP A 75 2.28 -21.55 11.30
N LYS A 76 1.39 -20.85 12.00
CA LYS A 76 -0.06 -20.77 11.73
C LYS A 76 -0.43 -19.32 11.44
N PRO A 77 -1.30 -19.07 10.44
CA PRO A 77 -1.74 -17.72 10.12
C PRO A 77 -2.52 -17.11 11.30
N LEU A 78 -2.24 -15.84 11.60
CA LEU A 78 -3.01 -15.03 12.53
C LEU A 78 -4.19 -14.41 11.75
N ILE A 79 -5.41 -14.66 12.20
CA ILE A 79 -6.64 -14.31 11.49
C ILE A 79 -7.54 -13.46 12.39
N PHE A 80 -7.92 -12.29 11.90
CA PHE A 80 -8.98 -11.45 12.44
C PHE A 80 -10.16 -11.46 11.46
N LYS A 81 -11.36 -11.78 11.96
CA LYS A 81 -12.59 -11.83 11.16
C LYS A 81 -13.75 -11.10 11.87
N ASN A 82 -14.60 -10.39 11.14
CA ASN A 82 -15.85 -9.80 11.68
C ASN A 82 -15.60 -8.96 12.96
N SER A 83 -14.48 -8.23 13.04
CA SER A 83 -13.94 -7.65 14.29
C SER A 83 -13.78 -6.13 14.23
N LYS A 84 -13.87 -5.46 15.39
CA LYS A 84 -13.72 -4.00 15.53
C LYS A 84 -12.54 -3.66 16.44
N ILE A 85 -11.48 -3.05 15.89
CA ILE A 85 -10.21 -2.85 16.62
C ILE A 85 -9.74 -1.41 16.40
N LYS A 86 -9.60 -0.55 17.43
CA LYS A 86 -9.10 0.83 17.17
C LYS A 86 -7.66 0.80 16.62
N THR A 87 -6.74 0.09 17.28
CA THR A 87 -5.36 -0.09 16.80
C THR A 87 -4.94 -1.56 16.75
N LEU A 88 -4.45 -2.03 15.60
CA LEU A 88 -3.77 -3.32 15.43
C LEU A 88 -2.27 -3.06 15.19
N ILE A 89 -1.42 -3.59 16.07
CA ILE A 89 0.05 -3.51 15.96
C ILE A 89 0.62 -4.92 15.90
N VAL A 90 1.46 -5.17 14.90
CA VAL A 90 2.33 -6.36 14.82
C VAL A 90 3.76 -5.87 14.72
N GLU A 91 4.59 -6.18 15.72
CA GLU A 91 6.00 -5.79 15.78
C GLU A 91 6.92 -6.99 16.06
N ASN A 92 8.13 -6.96 15.52
CA ASN A 92 9.21 -7.91 15.81
C ASN A 92 8.79 -9.40 15.72
N SER A 93 7.89 -9.74 14.78
CA SER A 93 7.22 -11.05 14.73
C SER A 93 7.54 -11.83 13.44
N GLU A 94 7.39 -13.15 13.49
CA GLU A 94 7.62 -14.06 12.36
C GLU A 94 6.35 -14.89 12.13
N LEU A 95 5.57 -14.52 11.11
CA LEU A 95 4.23 -15.07 10.88
C LEU A 95 4.13 -15.75 9.51
N LYS A 96 3.65 -17.00 9.48
CA LYS A 96 3.23 -17.65 8.23
C LYS A 96 2.16 -16.84 7.49
N GLY A 97 1.37 -16.05 8.21
CA GLY A 97 0.58 -15.01 7.59
C GLY A 97 -0.25 -14.20 8.57
N LEU A 98 -0.75 -13.07 8.09
CA LEU A 98 -1.74 -12.24 8.75
C LEU A 98 -2.93 -12.05 7.81
N SER A 99 -4.13 -12.42 8.27
CA SER A 99 -5.36 -12.25 7.50
C SER A 99 -6.36 -11.36 8.25
N ILE A 100 -6.94 -10.38 7.55
CA ILE A 100 -7.93 -9.45 8.08
C ILE A 100 -9.15 -9.45 7.15
N PHE A 101 -10.29 -9.89 7.66
CA PHE A 101 -11.51 -10.14 6.87
C PHE A 101 -12.72 -9.48 7.50
N ASN A 102 -13.43 -8.61 6.76
CA ASN A 102 -14.64 -7.94 7.26
C ASN A 102 -14.43 -7.28 8.63
N CYS A 103 -13.33 -6.53 8.77
CA CYS A 103 -12.99 -5.84 10.02
C CYS A 103 -13.06 -4.32 9.86
N GLU A 104 -13.41 -3.64 10.96
CA GLU A 104 -13.32 -2.18 11.10
C GLU A 104 -12.11 -1.87 11.99
N ILE A 105 -11.03 -1.33 11.41
CA ILE A 105 -9.78 -1.07 12.13
C ILE A 105 -9.24 0.34 11.83
N ASP A 106 -9.20 1.25 12.81
CA ASP A 106 -8.76 2.63 12.52
C ASP A 106 -7.29 2.64 12.05
N LYS A 107 -6.39 2.04 12.83
CA LYS A 107 -4.95 2.01 12.56
C LYS A 107 -4.43 0.58 12.48
N VAL A 108 -3.83 0.19 11.34
CA VAL A 108 -2.98 -1.01 11.22
C VAL A 108 -1.52 -0.57 11.10
N ILE A 109 -0.65 -1.15 11.92
CA ILE A 109 0.79 -0.91 11.93
C ILE A 109 1.49 -2.27 11.96
N LEU A 110 2.19 -2.60 10.88
CA LEU A 110 3.08 -3.76 10.78
C LEU A 110 4.51 -3.24 10.76
N LEU A 111 5.36 -3.73 11.67
CA LEU A 111 6.71 -3.21 11.88
C LEU A 111 7.74 -4.33 12.08
N ALA A 112 8.91 -4.19 11.45
CA ALA A 112 10.13 -4.96 11.75
C ALA A 112 9.89 -6.48 11.88
N SER A 113 9.05 -7.03 10.99
CA SER A 113 8.51 -8.39 11.07
C SER A 113 8.70 -9.13 9.75
N SER A 114 8.79 -10.47 9.81
CA SER A 114 8.69 -11.35 8.64
C SER A 114 7.27 -11.90 8.54
N ILE A 115 6.61 -11.70 7.40
CA ILE A 115 5.23 -12.15 7.17
C ILE A 115 5.16 -12.83 5.81
N ALA A 116 4.99 -14.15 5.75
CA ALA A 116 5.00 -14.86 4.47
C ALA A 116 3.84 -14.43 3.55
N THR A 117 2.61 -14.34 4.08
CA THR A 117 1.44 -13.79 3.35
C THR A 117 0.66 -12.79 4.20
N LEU A 118 0.40 -11.60 3.66
CA LEU A 118 -0.52 -10.61 4.23
C LEU A 118 -1.78 -10.54 3.37
N TRP A 119 -2.95 -10.83 3.92
CA TRP A 119 -4.22 -10.83 3.19
C TRP A 119 -5.27 -9.97 3.88
N VAL A 120 -5.71 -8.91 3.23
CA VAL A 120 -6.74 -8.00 3.73
C VAL A 120 -7.88 -7.94 2.72
N LYS A 121 -9.12 -8.19 3.18
CA LYS A 121 -10.30 -8.20 2.31
C LYS A 121 -11.53 -7.62 3.02
N ASP A 122 -12.39 -6.96 2.23
CA ASP A 122 -13.73 -6.51 2.61
C ASP A 122 -13.75 -5.67 3.92
N SER A 123 -12.68 -4.91 4.20
CA SER A 123 -12.43 -4.27 5.50
C SER A 123 -12.35 -2.74 5.41
N VAL A 124 -12.45 -2.06 6.55
CA VAL A 124 -12.45 -0.59 6.65
C VAL A 124 -11.27 -0.12 7.51
N PHE A 125 -10.46 0.80 6.96
CA PHE A 125 -9.28 1.35 7.60
C PHE A 125 -9.19 2.88 7.48
N PHE A 126 -8.72 3.54 8.55
CA PHE A 126 -8.25 4.92 8.40
C PHE A 126 -6.80 4.94 7.90
N GLY A 127 -5.89 4.20 8.53
CA GLY A 127 -4.48 4.12 8.11
C GLY A 127 -3.94 2.69 8.14
N PHE A 128 -3.31 2.28 7.04
CA PHE A 128 -2.66 0.98 6.89
C PHE A 128 -1.18 1.18 6.59
N ASN A 129 -0.31 0.76 7.53
CA ASN A 129 1.12 1.07 7.52
C ASN A 129 1.95 -0.22 7.57
N ILE A 130 2.85 -0.38 6.60
CA ILE A 130 3.77 -1.52 6.47
C ILE A 130 5.21 -0.97 6.53
N LEU A 131 5.98 -1.33 7.57
CA LEU A 131 7.26 -0.71 7.90
C LEU A 131 8.35 -1.76 8.17
N ASP A 132 9.45 -1.74 7.43
CA ASP A 132 10.57 -2.70 7.58
C ASP A 132 10.10 -4.16 7.61
N ILE A 133 9.19 -4.52 6.68
CA ILE A 133 8.60 -5.86 6.57
C ILE A 133 9.33 -6.68 5.50
N LYS A 134 9.69 -7.90 5.86
CA LYS A 134 10.08 -8.94 4.90
C LYS A 134 8.84 -9.79 4.57
N PHE A 135 8.64 -10.13 3.30
CA PHE A 135 7.55 -11.02 2.90
C PHE A 135 8.03 -12.07 1.87
N GLU A 136 7.46 -13.26 1.93
CA GLU A 136 7.91 -14.42 1.13
C GLU A 136 7.01 -14.68 -0.07
N ASN A 137 5.69 -14.61 0.13
CA ASN A 137 4.71 -14.91 -0.90
C ASN A 137 4.13 -13.60 -1.45
N SER A 138 3.26 -12.93 -0.69
CA SER A 138 2.45 -11.83 -1.23
C SER A 138 1.79 -10.95 -0.18
N ILE A 139 1.45 -9.73 -0.61
CA ILE A 139 0.68 -8.75 0.15
C ILE A 139 -0.55 -8.34 -0.67
N TYR A 140 -1.74 -8.63 -0.16
CA TYR A 140 -3.02 -8.28 -0.78
C TYR A 140 -3.83 -7.35 0.13
N VAL A 141 -4.29 -6.22 -0.42
CA VAL A 141 -5.34 -5.40 0.17
C VAL A 141 -6.43 -5.21 -0.89
N ARG A 142 -7.56 -5.89 -0.71
CA ARG A 142 -8.64 -6.01 -1.72
C ARG A 142 -9.99 -5.55 -1.17
N ASN A 143 -10.88 -5.06 -2.03
CA ASN A 143 -12.29 -4.75 -1.73
C ASN A 143 -12.50 -3.88 -0.47
N SER A 144 -11.56 -3.01 -0.12
CA SER A 144 -11.48 -2.38 1.20
C SER A 144 -11.59 -0.86 1.13
N THR A 145 -12.21 -0.25 2.13
CA THR A 145 -12.19 1.21 2.29
C THR A 145 -10.96 1.59 3.09
N VAL A 146 -10.03 2.36 2.52
CA VAL A 146 -8.79 2.76 3.23
C VAL A 146 -8.42 4.20 2.93
N ARG A 147 -8.22 5.04 3.95
CA ARG A 147 -7.87 6.46 3.70
C ARG A 147 -6.39 6.65 3.35
N TYR A 148 -5.47 5.98 4.05
CA TYR A 148 -4.04 6.10 3.83
C TYR A 148 -3.37 4.72 3.77
N LEU A 149 -2.60 4.47 2.70
CA LEU A 149 -1.77 3.29 2.51
C LEU A 149 -0.30 3.69 2.47
N MET A 150 0.49 3.28 3.45
CA MET A 150 1.88 3.69 3.60
C MET A 150 2.80 2.47 3.71
N MET A 151 3.84 2.42 2.88
CA MET A 151 4.76 1.28 2.79
C MET A 151 6.21 1.78 2.78
N ASN A 152 7.02 1.41 3.77
CA ASN A 152 8.41 1.87 3.87
C ASN A 152 9.35 0.69 4.16
N SER A 153 10.47 0.58 3.42
CA SER A 153 11.47 -0.49 3.58
C SER A 153 10.89 -1.92 3.51
N VAL A 154 9.97 -2.18 2.58
CA VAL A 154 9.35 -3.51 2.41
C VAL A 154 10.08 -4.33 1.35
N HIS A 155 10.40 -5.58 1.66
CA HIS A 155 11.26 -6.43 0.85
C HIS A 155 10.68 -7.83 0.65
N HIS A 156 10.50 -8.22 -0.62
CA HIS A 156 10.33 -9.61 -0.99
C HIS A 156 11.63 -10.38 -0.73
N VAL A 157 11.52 -11.52 -0.04
CA VAL A 157 12.59 -12.49 0.18
C VAL A 157 12.16 -13.78 -0.51
N GLU A 158 12.98 -14.30 -1.42
CA GLU A 158 12.67 -15.53 -2.14
C GLU A 158 12.75 -16.73 -1.19
N GLY A 159 11.62 -17.43 -1.03
CA GLY A 159 11.56 -18.66 -0.24
C GLY A 159 12.29 -19.82 -0.93
N THR A 160 12.78 -20.77 -0.15
CA THR A 160 13.53 -21.95 -0.64
C THR A 160 12.70 -22.99 -1.38
N SER A 161 11.37 -22.86 -1.41
CA SER A 161 10.48 -23.82 -2.09
C SER A 161 10.21 -23.41 -3.55
N ILE A 162 11.21 -23.63 -4.42
CA ILE A 162 11.01 -23.63 -5.87
C ILE A 162 10.24 -24.91 -6.23
N GLY A 163 8.92 -24.82 -6.25
CA GLY A 163 8.08 -25.84 -6.87
C GLY A 163 8.35 -25.87 -8.37
N GLU A 164 8.47 -27.07 -8.96
CA GLU A 164 8.80 -27.24 -10.37
C GLU A 164 7.85 -26.46 -11.29
N GLY A 165 8.43 -25.74 -12.25
CA GLY A 165 7.72 -24.74 -13.04
C GLY A 165 6.84 -25.36 -14.13
N GLU A 166 5.53 -25.31 -13.93
CA GLU A 166 4.56 -25.33 -15.02
C GLU A 166 4.32 -23.90 -15.53
N TYR A 167 4.29 -23.74 -16.85
CA TYR A 167 4.18 -22.44 -17.54
C TYR A 167 2.98 -21.59 -17.07
N GLY A 168 3.21 -20.29 -16.90
CA GLY A 168 2.18 -19.26 -17.04
C GLY A 168 1.60 -18.67 -15.74
N GLU A 169 1.11 -19.50 -14.81
CA GLU A 169 0.20 -18.99 -13.77
C GLU A 169 0.80 -18.87 -12.35
N LYS A 170 1.60 -19.85 -11.89
CA LYS A 170 2.06 -19.90 -10.49
C LYS A 170 3.16 -18.87 -10.14
N GLU A 171 3.99 -18.46 -11.11
CA GLU A 171 5.03 -17.43 -10.88
C GLU A 171 4.43 -16.05 -10.52
N THR A 172 3.19 -15.78 -10.94
CA THR A 172 2.53 -14.46 -10.79
C THR A 172 2.16 -14.10 -9.36
N VAL A 173 2.13 -15.08 -8.44
CA VAL A 173 1.67 -14.91 -7.06
C VAL A 173 2.81 -14.51 -6.12
N TYR A 174 4.04 -14.94 -6.39
CA TYR A 174 5.20 -14.71 -5.52
C TYR A 174 5.82 -13.32 -5.73
N GLY A 175 6.21 -12.67 -4.64
CA GLY A 175 6.74 -11.31 -4.66
C GLY A 175 5.74 -10.25 -5.11
N ARG A 176 4.44 -10.55 -5.10
CA ARG A 176 3.37 -9.63 -5.51
C ARG A 176 2.86 -8.80 -4.34
N ILE A 177 2.81 -7.49 -4.53
CA ILE A 177 2.07 -6.54 -3.68
C ILE A 177 0.91 -6.01 -4.52
N GLU A 178 -0.31 -6.10 -4.03
CA GLU A 178 -1.49 -5.66 -4.76
C GLU A 178 -2.46 -4.89 -3.87
N PHE A 179 -2.82 -3.69 -4.33
CA PHE A 179 -3.84 -2.83 -3.77
C PHE A 179 -4.97 -2.70 -4.81
N SER A 180 -6.05 -3.45 -4.63
CA SER A 180 -7.14 -3.56 -5.62
C SER A 180 -8.53 -3.29 -5.05
N ASP A 181 -9.41 -2.74 -5.88
CA ASP A 181 -10.83 -2.51 -5.57
C ASP A 181 -11.03 -1.68 -4.28
N LEU A 182 -10.17 -0.68 -4.12
CA LEU A 182 -10.08 0.13 -2.91
C LEU A 182 -10.92 1.39 -3.03
N LYS A 183 -11.66 1.71 -1.96
CA LYS A 183 -12.53 2.88 -1.92
C LYS A 183 -12.01 3.99 -1.03
N ASN A 184 -12.41 5.21 -1.36
CA ASN A 184 -12.28 6.39 -0.49
C ASN A 184 -10.82 6.79 -0.18
N VAL A 185 -9.86 6.42 -1.05
CA VAL A 185 -8.41 6.53 -0.83
C VAL A 185 -7.92 7.97 -0.94
N ARG A 186 -7.14 8.45 0.05
CA ARG A 186 -6.54 9.80 0.04
C ARG A 186 -5.08 9.81 -0.42
N ARG A 187 -4.31 8.78 -0.07
CA ARG A 187 -2.91 8.66 -0.49
C ARG A 187 -2.41 7.21 -0.44
N ILE A 188 -1.62 6.86 -1.44
CA ILE A 188 -0.72 5.70 -1.45
C ILE A 188 0.72 6.26 -1.43
N GLY A 189 1.53 5.85 -0.46
CA GLY A 189 2.88 6.37 -0.24
C GLY A 189 3.91 5.29 0.02
N VAL A 190 4.83 5.09 -0.93
CA VAL A 190 5.95 4.16 -0.81
C VAL A 190 7.24 4.92 -0.52
N ASN A 191 7.97 4.54 0.55
CA ASN A 191 9.18 5.22 1.04
C ASN A 191 9.01 6.74 1.24
N SER A 192 7.86 7.12 1.79
CA SER A 192 7.50 8.51 2.02
C SER A 192 7.77 8.93 3.47
N ARG A 193 8.30 10.14 3.66
CA ARG A 193 8.33 10.75 5.00
C ARG A 193 6.90 11.15 5.35
N TYR A 194 6.24 10.40 6.23
CA TYR A 194 4.97 10.81 6.82
C TYR A 194 5.24 11.38 8.22
N PRO A 195 5.10 12.70 8.45
CA PRO A 195 5.46 13.33 9.73
C PRO A 195 4.73 12.69 10.91
N LEU A 196 3.42 12.52 10.77
CA LEU A 196 2.56 11.88 11.76
C LEU A 196 2.91 10.41 12.01
N LEU A 197 3.68 9.73 11.16
CA LEU A 197 4.13 8.37 11.46
C LEU A 197 5.06 8.33 12.67
N LYS A 198 5.90 9.35 12.84
CA LYS A 198 6.82 9.43 13.98
C LYS A 198 6.02 9.56 15.27
N GLU A 199 5.09 10.52 15.31
CA GLU A 199 4.17 10.74 16.43
C GLU A 199 3.33 9.49 16.71
N LEU A 200 2.74 8.87 15.69
CA LEU A 200 1.96 7.63 15.83
C LEU A 200 2.75 6.44 16.38
N LEU A 201 4.06 6.36 16.14
CA LEU A 201 4.90 5.28 16.67
C LEU A 201 5.38 5.61 18.08
N GLU A 202 5.71 6.87 18.35
CA GLU A 202 6.01 7.39 19.69
C GLU A 202 4.81 7.20 20.65
N GLU A 203 3.57 7.46 20.19
CA GLU A 203 2.32 7.19 20.92
C GLU A 203 2.22 5.74 21.45
N HIS A 204 2.77 4.77 20.71
CA HIS A 204 2.65 3.33 21.03
C HIS A 204 3.95 2.74 21.62
N GLY A 205 4.87 3.61 22.06
CA GLY A 205 6.15 3.22 22.69
C GLY A 205 7.18 2.63 21.72
N ILE A 206 7.01 2.86 20.42
CA ILE A 206 7.84 2.27 19.36
C ILE A 206 8.95 3.25 19.00
N ASN A 207 10.14 3.02 19.54
CA ASN A 207 11.36 3.66 19.06
C ASN A 207 11.74 3.08 17.70
N LEU A 208 11.87 3.93 16.68
CA LEU A 208 12.47 3.57 15.41
C LEU A 208 14.02 3.70 15.52
N PRO A 209 14.80 2.62 15.72
CA PRO A 209 16.22 2.67 15.41
C PRO A 209 16.32 3.04 13.93
N GLY A 210 17.07 4.11 13.63
CA GLY A 210 16.82 4.95 12.47
C GLY A 210 16.52 4.16 11.20
N MET A 211 15.25 4.16 10.76
CA MET A 211 14.82 3.46 9.54
C MET A 211 15.67 3.99 8.39
N SER A 212 16.70 3.23 8.05
CA SER A 212 17.44 3.39 6.81
C SER A 212 16.39 3.40 5.71
N ARG A 213 16.34 4.46 4.90
CA ARG A 213 15.40 4.59 3.78
C ARG A 213 15.81 3.64 2.67
N LYS A 214 15.68 2.35 2.96
CA LYS A 214 15.95 1.23 2.08
C LYS A 214 14.96 1.28 0.93
N HIS A 215 15.31 0.56 -0.13
CA HIS A 215 14.46 0.37 -1.28
C HIS A 215 13.17 -0.35 -0.87
N VAL A 216 12.09 -0.21 -1.63
CA VAL A 216 11.03 -1.22 -1.59
C VAL A 216 11.28 -2.16 -2.75
N LYS A 217 11.36 -3.47 -2.47
CA LYS A 217 11.65 -4.49 -3.49
C LYS A 217 10.51 -5.50 -3.55
N ALA A 218 9.92 -5.64 -4.71
CA ALA A 218 8.88 -6.64 -5.01
C ALA A 218 9.13 -7.19 -6.43
N LYS A 219 8.54 -8.34 -6.79
CA LYS A 219 8.48 -8.74 -8.20
C LYS A 219 7.49 -7.85 -8.94
N ILE A 220 6.28 -7.70 -8.39
CA ILE A 220 5.20 -6.87 -8.93
C ILE A 220 4.61 -6.01 -7.79
N PHE A 221 4.35 -4.73 -8.07
CA PHE A 221 3.49 -3.86 -7.27
C PHE A 221 2.35 -3.33 -8.15
N LEU A 222 1.15 -3.85 -7.93
CA LEU A 222 -0.08 -3.51 -8.65
C LEU A 222 -0.97 -2.57 -7.82
N ILE A 223 -1.44 -1.50 -8.45
CA ILE A 223 -2.50 -0.63 -7.94
C ILE A 223 -3.64 -0.65 -8.97
N LYS A 224 -4.81 -1.19 -8.59
CA LYS A 224 -5.92 -1.48 -9.50
C LYS A 224 -7.28 -1.00 -8.99
N ASN A 225 -8.14 -0.49 -9.86
CA ASN A 225 -9.53 -0.13 -9.53
C ASN A 225 -9.64 0.74 -8.24
N VAL A 226 -8.75 1.72 -8.04
CA VAL A 226 -8.71 2.53 -6.80
C VAL A 226 -9.54 3.81 -6.95
N GLU A 227 -10.63 3.89 -6.19
CA GLU A 227 -11.47 5.07 -6.07
C GLU A 227 -10.89 6.07 -5.06
N PHE A 228 -10.36 7.17 -5.57
CA PHE A 228 -9.73 8.23 -4.79
C PHE A 228 -10.77 9.22 -4.22
N ASP A 229 -10.63 9.60 -2.94
CA ASP A 229 -11.42 10.65 -2.25
C ASP A 229 -11.45 11.94 -3.11
N PRO A 230 -12.61 12.34 -3.68
CA PRO A 230 -12.69 13.36 -4.73
C PRO A 230 -12.59 14.80 -4.20
N SER A 231 -12.39 15.00 -2.89
CA SER A 231 -12.41 16.31 -2.25
C SER A 231 -11.43 17.30 -2.93
N PRO A 232 -11.89 18.51 -3.35
CA PRO A 232 -11.08 19.45 -4.13
C PRO A 232 -9.72 19.82 -3.53
N ARG A 233 -9.59 19.77 -2.19
CA ARG A 233 -8.33 20.01 -1.45
C ARG A 233 -7.17 19.11 -1.88
N PHE A 234 -7.48 17.98 -2.52
CA PHE A 234 -6.51 16.99 -2.97
C PHE A 234 -6.03 17.16 -4.42
N LYS A 235 -6.67 18.03 -5.23
CA LYS A 235 -6.34 18.21 -6.65
C LYS A 235 -4.89 18.65 -6.91
N ARG A 236 -4.26 19.31 -5.93
CA ARG A 236 -2.85 19.78 -5.96
C ARG A 236 -1.90 18.91 -5.13
N GLN A 237 -2.34 17.75 -4.65
CA GLN A 237 -1.54 16.85 -3.81
C GLN A 237 -1.05 15.63 -4.60
N VAL A 238 0.09 15.08 -4.19
CA VAL A 238 0.57 13.78 -4.69
C VAL A 238 -0.28 12.68 -4.06
N ARG A 239 -1.04 11.97 -4.91
CA ARG A 239 -1.97 10.90 -4.52
C ARG A 239 -1.29 9.54 -4.48
N ILE A 240 -0.42 9.29 -5.44
CA ILE A 240 0.46 8.13 -5.50
C ILE A 240 1.89 8.68 -5.48
N PHE A 241 2.61 8.41 -4.39
CA PHE A 241 4.03 8.72 -4.27
C PHE A 241 4.81 7.42 -4.15
N VAL A 242 5.77 7.18 -5.04
CA VAL A 242 6.65 6.00 -4.98
C VAL A 242 8.09 6.44 -4.93
N ARG A 243 8.88 5.89 -3.99
CA ARG A 243 10.31 6.19 -3.89
C ARG A 243 11.18 4.96 -3.77
N ASN A 244 12.30 4.95 -4.49
CA ASN A 244 13.31 3.89 -4.44
C ASN A 244 12.71 2.48 -4.60
N PHE A 245 11.76 2.30 -5.50
CA PHE A 245 11.15 1.00 -5.77
C PHE A 245 12.00 0.19 -6.77
N ASP A 246 12.17 -1.11 -6.55
CA ASP A 246 12.78 -2.06 -7.48
C ASP A 246 11.80 -3.21 -7.74
N GLY A 247 11.35 -3.33 -8.98
CA GLY A 247 10.32 -4.27 -9.40
C GLY A 247 9.47 -3.75 -10.56
N THR A 248 8.46 -4.53 -10.93
CA THR A 248 7.44 -4.11 -11.89
C THR A 248 6.36 -3.28 -11.19
N LEU A 249 6.08 -2.08 -11.71
CA LEU A 249 5.01 -1.21 -11.23
C LEU A 249 3.86 -1.24 -12.24
N GLN A 250 2.68 -1.68 -11.81
CA GLN A 250 1.48 -1.75 -12.62
C GLN A 250 0.41 -0.80 -12.07
N LEU A 251 -0.11 0.10 -12.91
CA LEU A 251 -1.27 0.94 -12.62
C LEU A 251 -2.40 0.55 -13.57
N GLU A 252 -3.51 0.04 -13.04
CA GLU A 252 -4.63 -0.48 -13.83
C GLU A 252 -5.96 0.17 -13.47
N ASN A 253 -6.73 0.65 -14.46
CA ASN A 253 -8.06 1.23 -14.29
C ASN A 253 -8.11 2.32 -13.19
N LEU A 254 -7.17 3.28 -13.25
CA LEU A 254 -7.02 4.30 -12.22
C LEU A 254 -7.44 5.69 -12.71
N GLU A 255 -8.26 6.37 -11.91
CA GLU A 255 -8.52 7.80 -12.04
C GLU A 255 -7.88 8.57 -10.88
N VAL A 256 -6.76 9.23 -11.13
CA VAL A 256 -5.96 9.92 -10.11
C VAL A 256 -6.23 11.44 -10.15
N PRO A 257 -7.07 12.00 -9.25
CA PRO A 257 -7.49 13.42 -9.30
C PRO A 257 -6.40 14.44 -8.95
N GLY A 258 -5.17 13.99 -8.65
CA GLY A 258 -4.02 14.81 -8.29
C GLY A 258 -2.76 14.34 -9.01
N HIS A 259 -1.60 14.50 -8.38
CA HIS A 259 -0.31 14.13 -8.98
C HIS A 259 0.07 12.67 -8.70
N VAL A 260 0.86 12.11 -9.60
CA VAL A 260 1.66 10.89 -9.38
C VAL A 260 3.14 11.28 -9.43
N GLU A 261 3.92 10.93 -8.41
CA GLU A 261 5.37 11.19 -8.37
C GLU A 261 6.12 9.89 -8.05
N ILE A 262 7.08 9.53 -8.91
CA ILE A 262 7.94 8.36 -8.77
C ILE A 262 9.39 8.84 -8.75
N ARG A 263 10.11 8.57 -7.67
CA ARG A 263 11.45 9.10 -7.43
C ARG A 263 12.47 8.03 -7.05
N GLY A 264 13.50 7.84 -7.87
CA GLY A 264 14.56 6.86 -7.62
C GLY A 264 14.09 5.42 -7.77
N GLY A 265 15.06 4.51 -7.86
CA GLY A 265 14.82 3.08 -7.99
C GLY A 265 14.84 2.59 -9.44
N ARG A 266 14.52 1.31 -9.62
CA ARG A 266 14.61 0.59 -10.89
C ARG A 266 13.22 0.05 -11.26
N LEU A 267 12.52 0.75 -12.14
CA LEU A 267 11.25 0.28 -12.69
C LEU A 267 11.55 -0.72 -13.80
N LYS A 268 11.23 -1.99 -13.55
CA LYS A 268 11.27 -3.03 -14.56
C LYS A 268 9.92 -3.07 -15.26
N VAL A 269 9.90 -3.07 -16.59
CA VAL A 269 8.71 -3.45 -17.38
C VAL A 269 7.42 -2.71 -16.90
N PRO A 270 7.45 -1.38 -16.62
CA PRO A 270 6.33 -0.72 -15.94
C PRO A 270 5.09 -0.65 -16.84
N GLU A 271 3.90 -0.83 -16.28
CA GLU A 271 2.67 -0.93 -17.05
C GLU A 271 1.63 0.08 -16.56
N PHE A 272 0.95 0.70 -17.51
CA PHE A 272 -0.15 1.61 -17.30
C PHE A 272 -1.27 1.13 -18.22
N VAL A 273 -2.39 0.72 -17.65
CA VAL A 273 -3.57 0.22 -18.37
C VAL A 273 -4.77 1.04 -17.93
N HIS A 274 -5.50 1.61 -18.87
CA HIS A 274 -6.69 2.44 -18.68
C HIS A 274 -6.51 3.46 -17.52
N THR A 275 -5.37 4.16 -17.49
CA THR A 275 -4.96 5.01 -16.36
C THR A 275 -5.01 6.49 -16.74
N THR A 276 -5.85 7.26 -16.04
CA THR A 276 -5.96 8.71 -16.19
C THR A 276 -5.39 9.44 -14.97
N ILE A 277 -4.39 10.30 -15.20
CA ILE A 277 -3.82 11.20 -14.21
C ILE A 277 -4.28 12.63 -14.53
N TYR A 278 -5.10 13.20 -13.66
CA TYR A 278 -5.74 14.51 -13.88
C TYR A 278 -4.79 15.70 -13.73
N ASN A 279 -3.61 15.49 -13.14
CA ASN A 279 -2.58 16.50 -12.96
C ASN A 279 -1.24 15.99 -13.51
N ASN A 280 -0.10 16.34 -12.92
CA ASN A 280 1.21 15.90 -13.43
C ASN A 280 1.55 14.45 -13.05
N LEU A 281 2.24 13.76 -13.96
CA LEU A 281 3.00 12.53 -13.71
C LEU A 281 4.49 12.88 -13.74
N VAL A 282 5.22 12.56 -12.68
CA VAL A 282 6.60 13.01 -12.47
C VAL A 282 7.51 11.83 -12.19
N PHE A 283 8.56 11.68 -12.99
CA PHE A 283 9.65 10.72 -12.77
C PHE A 283 10.96 11.47 -12.48
N ARG A 284 11.64 11.08 -11.40
CA ARG A 284 12.85 11.76 -10.90
C ARG A 284 13.95 10.77 -10.52
N GLY A 285 15.08 10.77 -11.23
CA GLY A 285 16.20 9.87 -10.91
C GLY A 285 15.85 8.38 -11.07
N VAL A 286 14.89 8.05 -11.94
CA VAL A 286 14.36 6.68 -12.13
C VAL A 286 15.15 5.97 -13.22
N SER A 287 15.56 4.73 -12.96
CA SER A 287 16.12 3.84 -13.98
C SER A 287 15.03 2.92 -14.52
N PHE A 288 14.68 3.10 -15.79
CA PHE A 288 13.72 2.24 -16.50
C PHE A 288 14.44 1.07 -17.17
N TYR A 289 13.84 -0.11 -17.08
CA TYR A 289 14.38 -1.34 -17.64
C TYR A 289 13.30 -2.19 -18.32
N GLY A 290 13.29 -2.26 -19.64
CA GLY A 290 12.37 -3.11 -20.41
C GLY A 290 13.10 -4.21 -21.17
N ASP A 291 12.39 -5.30 -21.44
CA ASP A 291 12.83 -6.37 -22.34
C ASP A 291 12.26 -6.19 -23.76
N THR A 292 12.68 -7.04 -24.69
CA THR A 292 12.23 -7.01 -26.09
C THR A 292 10.71 -7.19 -26.22
N THR A 293 10.10 -8.03 -25.39
CA THR A 293 8.66 -8.33 -25.43
C THR A 293 7.85 -7.09 -25.05
N TRP A 294 8.15 -6.46 -23.92
CA TRP A 294 7.47 -5.25 -23.44
C TRP A 294 7.60 -4.07 -24.41
N ASN A 295 8.76 -3.92 -25.05
CA ASN A 295 8.97 -2.91 -26.09
C ASN A 295 8.07 -3.12 -27.33
N LEU A 296 7.62 -4.35 -27.59
CA LEU A 296 6.73 -4.69 -28.70
C LEU A 296 5.25 -4.71 -28.31
N THR A 297 4.89 -5.04 -27.06
CA THR A 297 3.51 -5.26 -26.64
C THR A 297 2.91 -4.13 -25.80
N VAL A 298 3.69 -3.51 -24.91
CA VAL A 298 3.18 -2.49 -23.96
C VAL A 298 3.59 -1.08 -24.39
N LEU A 299 4.85 -0.88 -24.76
CA LEU A 299 5.38 0.45 -25.12
C LEU A 299 4.59 1.14 -26.26
N PRO A 300 4.16 0.45 -27.34
CA PRO A 300 3.36 1.10 -28.39
C PRO A 300 1.98 1.57 -27.92
N ASN A 301 1.40 0.85 -26.95
CA ASN A 301 0.05 1.12 -26.43
C ASN A 301 0.04 2.19 -25.32
N LEU A 302 1.21 2.54 -24.76
CA LEU A 302 1.34 3.49 -23.65
C LEU A 302 0.64 4.84 -23.90
N LEU A 303 0.67 5.37 -25.13
CA LEU A 303 0.01 6.64 -25.48
C LEU A 303 -1.52 6.57 -25.48
N THR A 304 -2.09 5.38 -25.67
CA THR A 304 -3.53 5.09 -25.64
C THR A 304 -3.98 4.81 -24.21
N GLU A 305 -3.17 4.07 -23.46
CA GLU A 305 -3.50 3.56 -22.12
C GLU A 305 -3.23 4.54 -20.97
N LEU A 306 -2.31 5.50 -21.16
CA LEU A 306 -1.92 6.49 -20.14
C LEU A 306 -2.36 7.91 -20.52
N GLY A 307 -3.51 8.33 -20.00
CA GLY A 307 -4.05 9.68 -20.15
C GLY A 307 -3.54 10.65 -19.09
N VAL A 308 -2.56 11.51 -19.40
CA VAL A 308 -2.12 12.59 -18.49
C VAL A 308 -2.68 13.94 -18.92
N ARG A 309 -3.43 14.62 -18.03
CA ARG A 309 -4.05 15.93 -18.30
C ARG A 309 -3.17 17.12 -17.91
N GLY A 310 -2.23 16.93 -16.97
CA GLY A 310 -1.15 17.87 -16.67
C GLY A 310 0.08 17.60 -17.55
N PHE A 311 1.26 17.74 -16.96
CA PHE A 311 2.53 17.43 -17.62
C PHE A 311 3.06 16.06 -17.24
N VAL A 312 3.67 15.35 -18.21
CA VAL A 312 4.64 14.29 -17.91
C VAL A 312 6.03 14.93 -17.80
N ILE A 313 6.68 14.75 -16.66
CA ILE A 313 7.98 15.35 -16.32
C ILE A 313 8.99 14.22 -16.12
N LEU A 314 10.13 14.32 -16.82
CA LEU A 314 11.28 13.41 -16.72
C LEU A 314 12.48 14.24 -16.26
N GLU A 315 12.98 13.97 -15.06
CA GLU A 315 14.18 14.61 -14.51
C GLU A 315 15.20 13.51 -14.14
N GLU A 316 16.45 13.63 -14.60
CA GLU A 316 17.56 12.72 -14.23
C GLU A 316 17.24 11.22 -14.45
N CYS A 317 16.35 10.89 -15.39
CA CYS A 317 15.96 9.50 -15.67
C CYS A 317 16.97 8.80 -16.58
N SER A 318 17.06 7.49 -16.45
CA SER A 318 17.92 6.62 -17.29
C SER A 318 17.11 5.48 -17.88
N PHE A 319 17.45 5.07 -19.09
CA PHE A 319 16.74 4.02 -19.85
C PHE A 319 17.74 2.97 -20.32
N ASN A 320 17.36 1.69 -20.29
CA ASN A 320 18.20 0.60 -20.82
C ASN A 320 18.10 0.42 -22.34
N ASN A 321 17.19 1.14 -23.01
CA ASN A 321 16.92 1.03 -24.44
C ASN A 321 16.54 2.41 -25.03
N PRO A 322 17.20 2.88 -26.11
CA PRO A 322 16.90 4.16 -26.75
C PRO A 322 15.45 4.31 -27.24
N THR A 323 14.82 3.21 -27.68
CA THR A 323 13.41 3.23 -28.10
C THR A 323 12.50 3.62 -26.93
N MET A 324 12.77 3.09 -25.74
CA MET A 324 12.00 3.43 -24.54
C MET A 324 12.17 4.90 -24.16
N GLU A 325 13.42 5.38 -24.18
CA GLU A 325 13.75 6.79 -23.94
C GLU A 325 12.97 7.71 -24.89
N GLU A 326 12.97 7.41 -26.19
CA GLU A 326 12.24 8.18 -27.18
C GLU A 326 10.73 8.21 -26.90
N PHE A 327 10.09 7.06 -26.60
CA PHE A 327 8.66 7.00 -26.31
C PHE A 327 8.29 7.82 -25.06
N PHE A 328 9.08 7.77 -23.99
CA PHE A 328 8.84 8.57 -22.79
C PHE A 328 9.02 10.08 -23.05
N TYR A 329 10.04 10.50 -23.82
CA TYR A 329 10.18 11.90 -24.22
C TYR A 329 9.08 12.36 -25.18
N ARG A 330 8.62 11.52 -26.12
CA ARG A 330 7.45 11.80 -26.97
C ARG A 330 6.20 12.02 -26.13
N LEU A 331 5.94 11.19 -25.11
CA LEU A 331 4.83 11.37 -24.16
C LEU A 331 4.95 12.71 -23.38
N ALA A 332 6.14 13.04 -22.88
CA ALA A 332 6.41 14.33 -22.23
C ALA A 332 6.12 15.52 -23.17
N ARG A 333 6.58 15.45 -24.42
CA ARG A 333 6.34 16.46 -25.44
C ARG A 333 4.85 16.62 -25.79
N ILE A 334 4.13 15.52 -26.02
CA ILE A 334 2.69 15.54 -26.37
C ILE A 334 1.86 16.17 -25.26
N THR A 335 2.16 15.84 -23.99
CA THR A 335 1.45 16.44 -22.85
C THR A 335 1.79 17.93 -22.71
N TRP A 336 3.06 18.32 -22.92
CA TRP A 336 3.44 19.73 -23.00
C TRP A 336 2.70 20.47 -24.11
N GLU A 337 2.67 19.98 -25.35
CA GLU A 337 2.00 20.65 -26.48
C GLU A 337 0.49 20.80 -26.24
N LYS A 338 -0.18 19.76 -25.71
CA LYS A 338 -1.60 19.80 -25.33
C LYS A 338 -1.89 20.87 -24.26
N VAL A 339 -1.05 20.99 -23.23
CA VAL A 339 -1.24 21.96 -22.13
C VAL A 339 -0.78 23.36 -22.54
N ALA A 340 0.30 23.50 -23.31
CA ALA A 340 0.81 24.77 -23.82
C ALA A 340 -0.18 25.41 -24.81
N THR A 341 -0.85 24.61 -25.65
CA THR A 341 -1.92 25.09 -26.53
C THR A 341 -3.10 25.65 -25.72
N LYS A 342 -3.49 24.99 -24.63
CA LYS A 342 -4.47 25.53 -23.66
C LYS A 342 -3.96 26.75 -22.89
N ARG A 343 -2.66 26.85 -22.63
CA ARG A 343 -2.01 27.98 -21.93
C ARG A 343 -1.62 29.13 -22.85
N ARG A 344 -1.82 29.09 -24.17
CA ARG A 344 -1.59 30.26 -25.04
C ARG A 344 -2.51 31.47 -24.76
N GLN A 345 -3.42 31.37 -23.80
CA GLN A 345 -4.15 32.49 -23.20
C GLN A 345 -3.50 33.09 -21.93
N ILE A 346 -2.45 32.50 -21.35
CA ILE A 346 -1.74 33.01 -20.14
C ILE A 346 -0.23 32.74 -20.26
N ASN A 347 0.58 33.81 -20.31
CA ASN A 347 1.97 33.79 -20.75
C ASN A 347 2.98 32.91 -19.95
N ILE A 348 3.73 32.11 -20.73
CA ILE A 348 5.18 31.79 -20.69
C ILE A 348 5.90 31.53 -19.35
N THR A 349 6.53 30.34 -19.21
CA THR A 349 7.89 30.00 -18.66
C THR A 349 7.99 28.47 -18.35
N ILE A 350 9.13 27.75 -18.20
CA ILE A 350 10.60 28.00 -18.33
C ILE A 350 11.20 26.94 -19.32
N TRP A 351 12.43 27.13 -19.81
CA TRP A 351 13.28 26.19 -20.58
C TRP A 351 13.85 24.99 -19.78
N ARG A 352 13.92 23.76 -20.34
CA ARG A 352 15.03 22.77 -20.19
C ARG A 352 14.89 21.39 -20.91
N CYS A 353 14.13 21.28 -22.01
CA CYS A 353 13.82 19.97 -22.65
C CYS A 353 14.37 19.79 -24.07
N LEU A 354 15.61 20.23 -24.36
CA LEU A 354 16.28 19.98 -25.64
C LEU A 354 17.71 19.45 -25.42
N PRO A 355 18.12 18.38 -26.14
CA PRO A 355 19.54 18.00 -26.27
C PRO A 355 20.38 19.12 -26.89
N GLU A 356 21.68 19.15 -26.61
CA GLU A 356 22.54 20.31 -26.94
C GLU A 356 22.89 20.47 -28.44
N GLU A 357 22.48 19.54 -29.31
CA GLU A 357 22.86 19.52 -30.73
C GLU A 357 22.21 20.63 -31.58
N SER A 358 21.20 21.35 -31.08
CA SER A 358 20.58 22.48 -31.79
C SER A 358 21.26 23.83 -31.56
N ARG A 359 22.50 23.88 -31.02
CA ARG A 359 23.25 25.13 -30.75
C ARG A 359 24.11 25.65 -31.91
N LYS A 360 24.05 25.05 -33.09
CA LYS A 360 24.62 25.60 -34.33
C LYS A 360 23.50 25.77 -35.36
N TRP A 361 23.49 26.90 -36.07
CA TRP A 361 22.41 27.51 -36.88
C TRP A 361 21.58 28.58 -36.16
N GLY A 362 22.14 29.80 -36.09
CA GLY A 362 21.44 30.98 -35.55
C GLY A 362 22.39 32.05 -35.00
N GLY A 363 23.18 32.67 -35.87
CA GLY A 363 24.12 33.73 -35.48
C GLY A 363 24.81 34.35 -36.69
N THR A 364 24.15 35.38 -37.26
CA THR A 364 24.64 36.41 -38.20
C THR A 364 25.70 36.00 -39.23
#